data_AF-A0A0F9PAZ7-F1
#
_entry.id   AF-A0A0F9PAZ7-F1
#
_cell.length_a   1.000
_cell.length_b   1.000
_cell.length_c   1.000
_cell.angle_alpha   90.00
_cell.angle_beta   90.00
_cell.angle_gamma   90.00
#
_symmetry.space_group_name_H-M   'P 1'
#
loop_
_entity.id
_entity.type
_entity.pdbx_description
1 polymer ?
#
loop_
_entity_poly.entity_id
_entity_poly.type
_entity_poly.pdbx_seq_one_letter_code
_entity_poly.pdbx_strand_id
1 'polypeptide(L)'
;MPLTHKYFLLNFNLDVLHGCRWSCDGCYVNTTGQNGFAEGDLDRFIPLIENFQEKGYDPSLLVVGPTDVFTAHNSVAVLTDQKFIELVKPFKRLTFISTFLATNDDVIAALNEHHSDKEIEFKLLIEAVQFGNDKYLHGVRDNMLHTRESLNMYMPVHPQFNLFEYDATKLSGVLGDYEALNKRSYEYFDQGIDYVLSFSRSEKLTKEQKLGMLKWIQEMFNKHVTPENAEYIHFDTGNPIDFQERIFSYRNGEFYHAPKVYDEYIAFDPEFRIPVTEWNAEEFEQFEMNKLVNQYQHIHNKPCATCVYAPTCTDRRIPWFMDYIGTNECLMPKDAFDVVNGGA
;
A
#
# COMPACT_ATOMS: atom_id res chain seq x y z
N MET A 1 -1.39 12.35 -35.91
CA MET A 1 -1.45 12.32 -34.43
C MET A 1 -0.56 11.19 -33.99
N PRO A 2 0.50 11.42 -33.19
CA PRO A 2 1.19 10.31 -32.57
C PRO A 2 0.26 9.75 -31.49
N LEU A 3 -0.04 8.46 -31.57
CA LEU A 3 -0.60 7.70 -30.46
C LEU A 3 0.49 7.63 -29.38
N THR A 4 0.48 8.54 -28.42
CA THR A 4 1.25 8.40 -27.18
C THR A 4 0.56 7.32 -26.34
N HIS A 5 0.86 6.06 -26.63
CA HIS A 5 0.52 4.97 -25.72
C HIS A 5 1.26 5.23 -24.41
N LYS A 6 0.52 5.49 -23.33
CA LYS A 6 1.10 5.54 -21.98
C LYS A 6 1.45 4.10 -21.61
N TYR A 7 2.69 3.87 -21.16
CA TYR A 7 3.25 2.54 -20.97
C TYR A 7 3.19 2.06 -19.51
N PHE A 8 3.09 3.00 -18.57
CA PHE A 8 3.14 2.72 -17.13
C PHE A 8 2.07 3.52 -16.38
N LEU A 9 1.49 2.92 -15.34
CA LEU A 9 0.67 3.60 -14.35
C LEU A 9 1.57 4.12 -13.23
N LEU A 10 1.42 5.40 -12.87
CA LEU A 10 2.20 6.05 -11.83
C LEU A 10 1.34 6.23 -10.58
N ASN A 11 1.81 5.64 -9.49
CA ASN A 11 1.16 5.66 -8.19
C ASN A 11 2.10 6.27 -7.15
N PHE A 12 1.56 7.08 -6.25
CA PHE A 12 2.32 7.63 -5.13
C PHE A 12 1.63 7.35 -3.80
N ASN A 13 2.41 6.96 -2.80
CA ASN A 13 2.02 6.97 -1.40
C ASN A 13 2.57 8.22 -0.72
N LEU A 14 1.70 9.11 -0.25
CA LEU A 14 2.07 10.32 0.44
C LEU A 14 1.93 10.12 1.95
N ASP A 15 3.06 10.00 2.64
CA ASP A 15 3.11 9.98 4.10
C ASP A 15 3.13 11.42 4.66
N VAL A 16 1.98 12.10 4.57
CA VAL A 16 1.83 13.54 4.88
C VAL A 16 0.82 13.84 5.97
N LEU A 17 -0.06 12.90 6.31
CA LEU A 17 -1.01 13.04 7.41
C LEU A 17 -0.30 12.80 8.74
N HIS A 18 -0.54 13.72 9.68
CA HIS A 18 0.07 13.75 11.00
C HIS A 18 -0.99 13.57 12.09
N GLY A 19 -0.70 12.70 13.04
CA GLY A 19 -1.61 12.36 14.12
C GLY A 19 -2.56 11.22 13.76
N CYS A 20 -2.88 10.43 14.78
CA CYS A 20 -3.94 9.42 14.78
C CYS A 20 -4.28 9.18 16.25
N ARG A 21 -5.57 9.18 16.59
CA ARG A 21 -6.01 8.94 17.98
C ARG A 21 -6.21 7.45 18.29
N TRP A 22 -6.06 6.59 17.29
CA TRP A 22 -6.26 5.16 17.40
C TRP A 22 -4.95 4.42 17.69
N SER A 23 -5.06 3.26 18.32
CA SER A 23 -3.93 2.39 18.66
C SER A 23 -4.24 0.97 18.22
N CYS A 24 -4.51 0.80 16.93
CA CYS A 24 -4.90 -0.47 16.34
C CYS A 24 -3.81 -1.53 16.48
N ASP A 25 -4.21 -2.76 16.77
CA ASP A 25 -3.32 -3.91 16.81
C ASP A 25 -2.53 -4.06 15.50
N GLY A 26 -1.23 -4.31 15.62
CA GLY A 26 -0.33 -4.48 14.49
C GLY A 26 0.00 -3.20 13.71
N CYS A 27 -0.41 -2.01 14.17
CA CYS A 27 -0.07 -0.74 13.51
C CYS A 27 1.35 -0.27 13.90
N TYR A 28 2.23 -0.14 12.91
CA TYR A 28 3.60 0.36 13.08
C TYR A 28 3.84 1.74 12.45
N VAL A 29 2.78 2.40 12.01
CA VAL A 29 2.85 3.77 11.50
C VAL A 29 3.35 4.70 12.60
N ASN A 30 4.41 5.45 12.33
CA ASN A 30 4.87 6.51 13.22
C ASN A 30 3.94 7.72 13.10
N THR A 31 2.88 7.80 13.90
CA THR A 31 1.82 8.83 13.81
C THR A 31 2.27 10.25 14.13
N THR A 32 3.51 10.43 14.60
CA THR A 32 4.07 11.73 15.00
C THR A 32 5.27 12.16 14.14
N GLY A 33 5.73 11.28 13.25
CA GLY A 33 6.95 11.49 12.46
C GLY A 33 6.73 12.16 11.10
N GLN A 34 5.48 12.30 10.65
CA GLN A 34 5.14 13.02 9.42
C GLN A 34 5.01 14.50 9.72
N ASN A 35 5.66 15.33 8.91
CA ASN A 35 5.60 16.79 9.02
C ASN A 35 4.79 17.43 7.87
N GLY A 36 3.98 16.63 7.16
CA GLY A 36 3.34 17.08 5.91
C GLY A 36 4.35 17.22 4.77
N PHE A 37 4.06 18.14 3.85
CA PHE A 37 5.00 18.52 2.79
C PHE A 37 6.05 19.48 3.35
N ALA A 38 7.33 19.26 3.03
CA ALA A 38 8.36 20.23 3.34
C ALA A 38 8.20 21.50 2.48
N GLU A 39 8.79 22.60 2.95
CA GLU A 39 8.67 23.89 2.28
C GLU A 39 9.17 23.82 0.82
N GLY A 40 8.32 24.24 -0.12
CA GLY A 40 8.62 24.23 -1.56
C GLY A 40 8.52 22.86 -2.23
N ASP A 41 8.17 21.79 -1.51
CA ASP A 41 8.05 20.45 -2.11
C ASP A 41 6.93 20.38 -3.12
N LEU A 42 5.74 20.92 -2.80
CA LEU A 42 4.62 20.92 -3.74
C LEU A 42 4.94 21.66 -5.04
N ASP A 43 5.72 22.75 -4.97
CA ASP A 43 6.17 23.50 -6.16
C ASP A 43 7.09 22.68 -7.07
N ARG A 44 7.82 21.72 -6.50
CA ARG A 44 8.71 20.81 -7.25
C ARG A 44 8.01 19.52 -7.66
N PHE A 45 7.02 19.08 -6.88
CA PHE A 45 6.30 17.84 -7.13
C PHE A 45 5.36 17.99 -8.34
N ILE A 46 4.67 19.12 -8.48
CA ILE A 46 3.80 19.37 -9.64
C ILE A 46 4.56 19.20 -10.98
N PRO A 47 5.69 19.90 -11.24
CA PRO A 47 6.44 19.72 -12.49
C PRO A 47 7.09 18.33 -12.60
N LEU A 48 7.40 17.65 -11.50
CA LEU A 48 7.82 16.25 -11.53
C LEU A 48 6.73 15.34 -12.13
N ILE A 49 5.46 15.53 -11.73
CA ILE A 49 4.34 14.76 -12.30
C ILE A 49 4.18 15.05 -13.80
N GLU A 50 4.30 16.30 -14.21
CA GLU A 50 4.27 16.68 -15.63
C GLU A 50 5.41 15.99 -16.40
N ASN A 51 6.62 15.97 -15.83
CA ASN A 51 7.76 15.30 -16.44
C ASN A 51 7.56 13.78 -16.58
N PHE A 52 6.94 13.12 -15.59
CA PHE A 52 6.52 11.73 -15.73
C PHE A 52 5.51 11.55 -16.89
N GLN A 53 4.52 12.43 -17.02
CA GLN A 53 3.55 12.35 -18.11
C GLN A 53 4.20 12.51 -19.48
N GLU A 54 5.15 13.44 -19.63
CA GLU A 54 5.94 13.62 -20.86
C GLU A 54 6.73 12.36 -21.25
N LYS A 55 7.16 11.58 -20.25
CA LYS A 55 7.84 10.29 -20.45
C LYS A 55 6.89 9.09 -20.66
N GLY A 56 5.58 9.32 -20.72
CA GLY A 56 4.60 8.27 -21.03
C GLY A 56 4.06 7.51 -19.81
N TYR A 57 4.18 8.07 -18.62
CA TYR A 57 3.50 7.56 -17.41
C TYR A 57 2.09 8.15 -17.31
N ASP A 58 1.14 7.35 -16.82
CA ASP A 58 -0.22 7.80 -16.51
C ASP A 58 -0.41 7.91 -14.99
N PRO A 59 -0.44 9.13 -14.41
CA PRO A 59 -0.80 9.32 -13.01
C PRO A 59 -2.18 8.69 -12.74
N SER A 60 -2.18 7.63 -11.95
CA SER A 60 -3.37 6.80 -11.73
C SER A 60 -3.89 6.98 -10.31
N LEU A 61 -3.04 6.70 -9.33
CA LEU A 61 -3.40 6.66 -7.91
C LEU A 61 -2.52 7.57 -7.05
N LEU A 62 -3.15 8.32 -6.16
CA LEU A 62 -2.47 9.01 -5.07
C LEU A 62 -3.06 8.57 -3.73
N VAL A 63 -2.27 7.85 -2.93
CA VAL A 63 -2.64 7.49 -1.56
C VAL A 63 -2.22 8.61 -0.62
N VAL A 64 -3.15 9.13 0.18
CA VAL A 64 -2.90 10.18 1.18
C VAL A 64 -3.02 9.56 2.57
N GLY A 65 -1.89 9.43 3.26
CA GLY A 65 -1.77 8.72 4.51
C GLY A 65 -0.60 9.22 5.35
N PRO A 66 -0.02 8.41 6.24
CA PRO A 66 -0.33 7.00 6.48
C PRO A 66 -1.41 6.77 7.56
N THR A 67 -1.94 7.84 8.15
CA THR A 67 -2.87 7.76 9.29
C THR A 67 -4.33 7.89 8.86
N ASP A 68 -5.23 7.66 9.81
CA ASP A 68 -6.68 7.78 9.62
C ASP A 68 -7.06 9.23 9.26
N VAL A 69 -7.59 9.42 8.05
CA VAL A 69 -7.88 10.75 7.48
C VAL A 69 -8.92 11.53 8.28
N PHE A 70 -9.82 10.88 9.00
CA PHE A 70 -10.83 11.59 9.79
C PHE A 70 -10.30 12.08 11.13
N THR A 71 -9.17 11.54 11.59
CA THR A 71 -8.59 11.87 12.90
C THR A 71 -7.20 12.50 12.84
N ALA A 72 -6.53 12.49 11.69
CA ALA A 72 -5.28 13.21 11.52
C ALA A 72 -5.50 14.72 11.69
N HIS A 73 -4.55 15.38 12.35
CA HIS A 73 -4.68 16.77 12.76
C HIS A 73 -4.63 17.77 11.60
N ASN A 74 -4.08 17.34 10.46
CA ASN A 74 -3.83 18.20 9.30
C ASN A 74 -4.62 17.80 8.05
N SER A 75 -5.56 16.85 8.12
CA SER A 75 -6.30 16.38 6.93
C SER A 75 -6.97 17.50 6.15
N VAL A 76 -7.72 18.37 6.84
CA VAL A 76 -8.40 19.51 6.20
C VAL A 76 -7.38 20.46 5.58
N ALA A 77 -6.28 20.76 6.29
CA ALA A 77 -5.23 21.65 5.78
C ALA A 77 -4.57 21.09 4.51
N VAL A 78 -4.30 19.79 4.45
CA VAL A 78 -3.77 19.13 3.24
C VAL A 78 -4.78 19.18 2.10
N LEU A 79 -6.04 18.81 2.36
CA LEU A 79 -7.08 18.72 1.32
C LEU A 79 -7.52 20.07 0.74
N THR A 80 -7.29 21.16 1.46
CA THR A 80 -7.66 22.53 1.05
C THR A 80 -6.46 23.35 0.53
N ASP A 81 -5.24 22.82 0.64
CA ASP A 81 -4.05 23.48 0.10
C ASP A 81 -4.13 23.57 -1.42
N GLN A 82 -4.01 24.79 -1.96
CA GLN A 82 -4.17 25.04 -3.40
C GLN A 82 -3.14 24.31 -4.26
N LYS A 83 -1.90 24.15 -3.77
CA LYS A 83 -0.87 23.42 -4.50
C LYS A 83 -1.09 21.92 -4.40
N PHE A 84 -1.62 21.42 -3.28
CA PHE A 84 -2.04 20.03 -3.22
C PHE A 84 -3.19 19.75 -4.19
N ILE A 85 -4.19 20.65 -4.27
CA ILE A 85 -5.27 20.59 -5.26
C ILE A 85 -4.72 20.59 -6.69
N GLU A 86 -3.66 21.36 -6.97
CA GLU A 86 -2.98 21.32 -8.27
C GLU A 86 -2.26 20.00 -8.53
N LEU A 87 -1.53 19.49 -7.54
CA LEU A 87 -0.81 18.21 -7.61
C LEU A 87 -1.74 17.03 -7.94
N VAL A 88 -2.96 17.01 -7.39
CA VAL A 88 -3.91 15.90 -7.61
C VAL A 88 -4.61 15.95 -8.96
N LYS A 89 -4.63 17.10 -9.66
CA LYS A 89 -5.36 17.24 -10.94
C LYS A 89 -5.04 16.14 -11.96
N PRO A 90 -3.78 15.72 -12.17
CA PRO A 90 -3.44 14.71 -13.15
C PRO A 90 -3.87 13.29 -12.75
N PHE A 91 -4.09 13.02 -11.46
CA PHE A 91 -4.46 11.70 -10.95
C PHE A 91 -5.95 11.44 -11.13
N LYS A 92 -6.30 10.16 -11.37
CA LYS A 92 -7.68 9.71 -11.52
C LYS A 92 -8.34 9.45 -10.17
N ARG A 93 -7.57 8.89 -9.23
CA ARG A 93 -8.07 8.43 -7.93
C ARG A 93 -7.24 8.95 -6.77
N LEU A 94 -7.92 9.34 -5.70
CA LEU A 94 -7.33 9.56 -4.39
C LEU A 94 -7.77 8.44 -3.46
N THR A 95 -6.82 7.84 -2.75
CA THR A 95 -7.10 6.82 -1.74
C THR A 95 -6.71 7.32 -0.36
N PHE A 96 -7.59 7.14 0.61
CA PHE A 96 -7.37 7.51 2.00
C PHE A 96 -7.37 6.28 2.90
N ILE A 97 -6.69 6.36 4.04
CA ILE A 97 -6.77 5.36 5.10
C ILE A 97 -7.79 5.84 6.13
N SER A 98 -8.69 4.95 6.56
CA SER A 98 -9.68 5.24 7.60
C SER A 98 -10.02 3.99 8.38
N THR A 99 -10.23 4.12 9.69
CA THR A 99 -10.83 3.05 10.51
C THR A 99 -12.35 3.13 10.53
N PHE A 100 -12.91 4.27 10.09
CA PHE A 100 -14.31 4.66 10.27
C PHE A 100 -14.83 4.52 11.71
N LEU A 101 -13.93 4.56 12.71
CA LEU A 101 -14.31 4.68 14.12
C LEU A 101 -14.81 6.08 14.48
N ALA A 102 -14.55 7.05 13.60
CA ALA A 102 -15.23 8.33 13.55
C ALA A 102 -15.21 8.90 12.13
N THR A 103 -16.11 9.85 11.91
CA THR A 103 -16.15 10.69 10.71
C THR A 103 -15.74 12.12 11.06
N ASN A 104 -15.43 12.92 10.04
CA ASN A 104 -15.15 14.33 10.19
C ASN A 104 -15.78 15.09 9.02
N ASP A 105 -16.82 15.87 9.32
CA ASP A 105 -17.62 16.57 8.32
C ASP A 105 -16.80 17.64 7.57
N ASP A 106 -15.78 18.23 8.20
CA ASP A 106 -14.89 19.20 7.53
C ASP A 106 -14.01 18.52 6.47
N VAL A 107 -13.58 17.28 6.72
CA VAL A 107 -12.85 16.47 5.73
C VAL A 107 -13.77 16.11 4.57
N ILE A 108 -15.00 15.67 4.86
CA ILE A 108 -16.02 15.36 3.84
C ILE A 108 -16.34 16.59 3.00
N ALA A 109 -16.52 17.75 3.63
CA ALA A 109 -16.75 19.02 2.95
C ALA A 109 -15.58 19.39 2.02
N ALA A 110 -14.33 19.28 2.48
CA ALA A 110 -13.16 19.55 1.66
C ALA A 110 -13.05 18.63 0.44
N LEU A 111 -13.36 17.33 0.61
CA LEU A 111 -13.41 16.36 -0.50
C LEU A 111 -14.48 16.75 -1.53
N ASN A 112 -15.70 17.07 -1.08
CA ASN A 112 -16.79 17.52 -1.95
C ASN A 112 -16.49 18.84 -2.68
N GLU A 113 -15.82 19.79 -2.01
CA GLU A 113 -15.57 21.11 -2.58
C GLU A 113 -14.41 21.11 -3.60
N HIS A 114 -13.34 20.35 -3.33
CA HIS A 114 -12.10 20.47 -4.09
C HIS A 114 -11.71 19.24 -4.90
N HIS A 115 -12.30 18.07 -4.61
CA HIS A 115 -11.88 16.79 -5.18
C HIS A 115 -13.03 15.98 -5.78
N SER A 116 -14.18 16.61 -6.05
CA SER A 116 -15.38 15.93 -6.57
C SER A 116 -15.25 15.38 -7.99
N ASP A 117 -14.21 15.79 -8.73
CA ASP A 117 -13.89 15.24 -10.05
C ASP A 117 -13.08 13.93 -9.97
N LYS A 118 -12.72 13.47 -8.77
CA LYS A 118 -11.90 12.28 -8.53
C LYS A 118 -12.74 11.08 -8.10
N GLU A 119 -12.21 9.89 -8.34
CA GLU A 119 -12.61 8.70 -7.59
C GLU A 119 -12.01 8.79 -6.18
N ILE A 120 -12.83 8.71 -5.14
CA ILE A 120 -12.37 8.78 -3.75
C ILE A 120 -12.52 7.41 -3.09
N GLU A 121 -11.41 6.73 -2.91
CA GLU A 121 -11.35 5.39 -2.35
C GLU A 121 -10.89 5.42 -0.89
N PHE A 122 -11.40 4.50 -0.07
CA PHE A 122 -10.94 4.33 1.30
C PHE A 122 -10.42 2.92 1.55
N LYS A 123 -9.18 2.83 2.04
CA LYS A 123 -8.65 1.63 2.71
C LYS A 123 -9.20 1.61 4.14
N LEU A 124 -10.13 0.70 4.40
CA LEU A 124 -10.79 0.52 5.69
C LEU A 124 -9.94 -0.39 6.59
N LEU A 125 -9.24 0.19 7.56
CA LEU A 125 -8.40 -0.56 8.48
C LEU A 125 -9.24 -1.11 9.62
N ILE A 126 -9.30 -2.43 9.73
CA ILE A 126 -10.01 -3.13 10.81
C ILE A 126 -9.04 -4.04 11.54
N GLU A 127 -9.15 -4.06 12.87
CA GLU A 127 -8.43 -5.03 13.69
C GLU A 127 -9.10 -6.39 13.54
N ALA A 128 -8.35 -7.42 13.14
CA ALA A 128 -8.89 -8.77 12.94
C ALA A 128 -9.62 -9.31 14.19
N VAL A 129 -9.24 -8.83 15.37
CA VAL A 129 -9.82 -9.16 16.68
C VAL A 129 -11.27 -8.70 16.83
N GLN A 130 -11.64 -7.64 16.11
CA GLN A 130 -12.98 -7.05 16.17
C GLN A 130 -13.95 -7.72 15.20
N PHE A 131 -13.49 -8.65 14.36
CA PHE A 131 -14.37 -9.35 13.43
C PHE A 131 -15.45 -10.15 14.17
N GLY A 132 -15.20 -10.67 15.38
CA GLY A 132 -16.24 -11.31 16.20
C GLY A 132 -17.22 -10.35 16.89
N ASN A 133 -17.07 -9.03 16.73
CA ASN A 133 -17.79 -8.02 17.51
C ASN A 133 -18.80 -7.24 16.65
N ASP A 134 -20.04 -7.73 16.57
CA ASP A 134 -21.10 -7.11 15.75
C ASP A 134 -21.35 -5.64 16.10
N LYS A 135 -21.28 -5.27 17.38
CA LYS A 135 -21.46 -3.87 17.80
C LYS A 135 -20.38 -2.96 17.21
N TYR A 136 -19.13 -3.43 17.21
CA TYR A 136 -18.01 -2.70 16.60
C TYR A 136 -18.24 -2.58 15.09
N LEU A 137 -18.52 -3.69 14.41
CA LEU A 137 -18.67 -3.73 12.96
C LEU A 137 -19.86 -2.88 12.47
N HIS A 138 -20.97 -2.88 13.20
CA HIS A 138 -22.08 -1.97 12.94
C HIS A 138 -21.67 -0.50 13.08
N GLY A 139 -20.95 -0.13 14.14
CA GLY A 139 -20.48 1.24 14.31
C GLY A 139 -19.57 1.72 13.18
N VAL A 140 -18.64 0.88 12.74
CA VAL A 140 -17.77 1.14 11.57
C VAL A 140 -18.61 1.29 10.30
N ARG A 141 -19.53 0.35 10.07
CA ARG A 141 -20.42 0.34 8.90
C ARG A 141 -21.32 1.57 8.85
N ASP A 142 -21.91 1.97 9.97
CA ASP A 142 -22.81 3.13 10.04
C ASP A 142 -22.06 4.43 9.72
N ASN A 143 -20.85 4.60 10.26
CA ASN A 143 -19.99 5.75 9.94
C ASN A 143 -19.52 5.74 8.47
N MET A 144 -19.20 4.57 7.92
CA MET A 144 -18.87 4.41 6.51
C MET A 144 -20.06 4.79 5.61
N LEU A 145 -21.27 4.30 5.94
CA LEU A 145 -22.49 4.64 5.20
C LEU A 145 -22.81 6.13 5.29
N HIS A 146 -22.70 6.72 6.48
CA HIS A 146 -22.86 8.16 6.66
C HIS A 146 -21.89 8.98 5.79
N THR A 147 -20.61 8.56 5.74
CA THR A 147 -19.61 9.19 4.87
C THR A 147 -20.00 9.04 3.40
N ARG A 148 -20.41 7.84 2.98
CA ARG A 148 -20.85 7.55 1.61
C ARG A 148 -22.04 8.42 1.19
N GLU A 149 -23.03 8.58 2.09
CA GLU A 149 -24.22 9.39 1.84
C GLU A 149 -23.91 10.89 1.81
N SER A 150 -22.85 11.32 2.49
CA SER A 150 -22.43 12.72 2.58
C SER A 150 -21.47 13.12 1.47
N LEU A 151 -20.80 12.17 0.80
CA LEU A 151 -19.97 12.41 -0.37
C LEU A 151 -20.82 12.40 -1.65
N ASN A 152 -20.65 13.41 -2.48
CA ASN A 152 -21.39 13.57 -3.74
C ASN A 152 -20.73 12.81 -4.91
N MET A 153 -20.00 11.73 -4.61
CA MET A 153 -19.16 11.01 -5.57
C MET A 153 -19.06 9.52 -5.23
N TYR A 154 -18.52 8.75 -6.17
CA TYR A 154 -18.33 7.31 -5.97
C TYR A 154 -17.25 7.06 -4.90
N MET A 155 -17.59 6.22 -3.91
CA MET A 155 -16.76 5.93 -2.75
C MET A 155 -16.57 4.40 -2.54
N PRO A 156 -15.64 3.76 -3.28
CA PRO A 156 -15.24 2.39 -3.00
C PRO A 156 -14.49 2.31 -1.66
N VAL A 157 -14.68 1.19 -0.96
CA VAL A 157 -14.07 0.94 0.36
C VAL A 157 -13.45 -0.45 0.34
N HIS A 158 -12.17 -0.56 0.64
CA HIS A 158 -11.42 -1.81 0.65
C HIS A 158 -11.01 -2.15 2.08
N PRO A 159 -11.66 -3.12 2.74
CA PRO A 159 -11.28 -3.60 4.07
C PRO A 159 -9.86 -4.17 4.08
N GLN A 160 -9.06 -3.81 5.08
CA GLN A 160 -7.67 -4.25 5.22
C GLN A 160 -7.31 -4.61 6.66
N PHE A 161 -6.45 -5.63 6.83
CA PHE A 161 -5.89 -6.04 8.12
C PHE A 161 -4.39 -5.81 8.20
N ASN A 162 -3.92 -5.33 9.35
CA ASN A 162 -2.50 -5.37 9.67
C ASN A 162 -2.07 -6.84 9.82
N LEU A 163 -1.10 -7.27 9.00
CA LEU A 163 -0.39 -8.52 9.21
C LEU A 163 0.50 -8.39 10.44
N PHE A 164 0.14 -9.15 11.47
CA PHE A 164 0.75 -9.16 12.78
C PHE A 164 0.73 -10.59 13.33
N GLU A 165 1.74 -10.99 14.09
CA GLU A 165 1.85 -12.34 14.64
C GLU A 165 0.79 -12.56 15.75
N TYR A 166 -0.46 -12.76 15.36
CA TYR A 166 -1.58 -12.95 16.28
C TYR A 166 -1.45 -14.25 17.10
N ASP A 167 -0.67 -15.22 16.63
CA ASP A 167 -0.40 -16.48 17.34
C ASP A 167 0.38 -16.29 18.65
N ALA A 168 1.17 -15.23 18.75
CA ALA A 168 1.82 -14.83 19.99
C ALA A 168 0.89 -14.08 20.96
N THR A 169 -0.37 -13.86 20.56
CA THR A 169 -1.38 -13.15 21.35
C THR A 169 -2.54 -14.07 21.75
N LYS A 170 -3.56 -13.51 22.40
CA LYS A 170 -4.79 -14.24 22.73
C LYS A 170 -5.64 -14.59 21.49
N LEU A 171 -5.16 -14.28 20.29
CA LEU A 171 -5.90 -14.27 19.03
C LEU A 171 -5.30 -15.26 18.02
N SER A 172 -4.66 -16.31 18.53
CA SER A 172 -4.07 -17.36 17.69
C SER A 172 -5.10 -17.97 16.75
N GLY A 173 -4.68 -18.21 15.51
CA GLY A 173 -5.50 -18.81 14.46
C GLY A 173 -6.56 -17.90 13.83
N VAL A 174 -6.71 -16.64 14.25
CA VAL A 174 -7.71 -15.71 13.66
C VAL A 174 -7.52 -15.54 12.15
N LEU A 175 -6.27 -15.47 11.68
CA LEU A 175 -5.98 -15.38 10.24
C LEU A 175 -6.08 -16.73 9.52
N GLY A 176 -6.18 -17.84 10.25
CA GLY A 176 -6.23 -19.18 9.68
C GLY A 176 -7.58 -19.59 9.09
N ASP A 177 -8.66 -18.86 9.43
CA ASP A 177 -10.00 -19.05 8.86
C ASP A 177 -10.34 -17.88 7.93
N TYR A 178 -9.61 -17.84 6.81
CA TYR A 178 -9.73 -16.77 5.82
C TYR A 178 -11.13 -16.70 5.20
N GLU A 179 -11.77 -17.83 4.96
CA GLU A 179 -13.12 -17.91 4.40
C GLU A 179 -14.14 -17.22 5.32
N ALA A 180 -14.09 -17.48 6.63
CA ALA A 180 -14.99 -16.85 7.59
C ALA A 180 -14.75 -15.33 7.67
N LEU A 181 -13.49 -14.90 7.69
CA LEU A 181 -13.13 -13.48 7.68
C LEU A 181 -13.66 -12.80 6.40
N ASN A 182 -13.38 -13.38 5.24
CA ASN A 182 -13.79 -12.84 3.94
C ASN A 182 -15.32 -12.73 3.83
N LYS A 183 -16.05 -13.81 4.16
CA LYS A 183 -17.51 -13.82 4.17
C LYS A 183 -18.10 -12.73 5.06
N ARG A 184 -17.50 -12.52 6.23
CA ARG A 184 -17.95 -11.49 7.18
C ARG A 184 -17.62 -10.09 6.70
N SER A 185 -16.52 -9.91 5.99
CA SER A 185 -16.22 -8.65 5.32
C SER A 185 -17.24 -8.32 4.24
N TYR A 186 -17.62 -9.29 3.41
CA TYR A 186 -18.69 -9.13 2.44
C TYR A 186 -20.03 -8.79 3.10
N GLU A 187 -20.37 -9.44 4.22
CA GLU A 187 -21.61 -9.16 4.95
C GLU A 187 -21.73 -7.70 5.40
N TYR A 188 -20.64 -7.11 5.90
CA TYR A 188 -20.66 -5.75 6.46
C TYR A 188 -20.29 -4.66 5.44
N PHE A 189 -19.38 -4.94 4.52
CA PHE A 189 -18.71 -3.95 3.68
C PHE A 189 -18.81 -4.24 2.18
N ASP A 190 -19.42 -5.37 1.78
CA ASP A 190 -19.62 -5.77 0.37
C ASP A 190 -18.31 -5.91 -0.43
N GLN A 191 -17.22 -6.25 0.27
CA GLN A 191 -15.87 -6.44 -0.29
C GLN A 191 -15.10 -7.49 0.51
N GLY A 192 -14.13 -8.12 -0.17
CA GLY A 192 -13.15 -8.99 0.48
C GLY A 192 -12.15 -8.22 1.35
N ILE A 193 -11.21 -8.95 1.95
CA ILE A 193 -10.19 -8.37 2.83
C ILE A 193 -8.83 -8.40 2.16
N ASP A 194 -8.13 -7.28 2.21
CA ASP A 194 -6.70 -7.20 1.90
C ASP A 194 -5.84 -7.22 3.16
N TYR A 195 -4.54 -7.38 2.97
CA TYR A 195 -3.57 -7.41 4.05
C TYR A 195 -2.51 -6.36 3.87
N VAL A 196 -2.22 -5.61 4.92
CA VAL A 196 -1.17 -4.58 4.91
C VAL A 196 0.02 -4.98 5.76
N LEU A 197 1.21 -4.82 5.20
CA LEU A 197 2.49 -5.06 5.86
C LEU A 197 2.90 -3.85 6.70
N SER A 198 2.08 -3.43 7.66
CA SER A 198 2.33 -2.21 8.45
C SER A 198 3.73 -2.21 9.11
N PHE A 199 4.22 -3.37 9.55
CA PHE A 199 5.55 -3.53 10.15
C PHE A 199 6.72 -3.11 9.24
N SER A 200 6.53 -3.08 7.92
CA SER A 200 7.54 -2.59 6.97
C SER A 200 7.97 -1.15 7.28
N ARG A 201 7.01 -0.33 7.72
CA ARG A 201 7.15 1.09 8.09
C ARG A 201 7.86 1.31 9.43
N SER A 202 8.03 0.26 10.23
CA SER A 202 8.66 0.36 11.55
C SER A 202 10.17 0.65 11.43
N GLU A 203 10.61 1.74 12.04
CA GLU A 203 12.04 2.06 12.24
C GLU A 203 12.61 1.38 13.50
N LYS A 204 11.74 0.83 14.35
CA LYS A 204 12.13 0.19 15.61
C LYS A 204 12.42 -1.30 15.46
N LEU A 205 11.81 -1.95 14.47
CA LEU A 205 12.04 -3.38 14.21
C LEU A 205 13.35 -3.57 13.45
N THR A 206 14.16 -4.49 13.95
CA THR A 206 15.38 -4.94 13.27
C THR A 206 15.05 -5.72 12.00
N LYS A 207 16.04 -5.85 11.10
CA LYS A 207 15.90 -6.68 9.89
C LYS A 207 15.59 -8.14 10.23
N GLU A 208 16.16 -8.68 11.30
CA GLU A 208 15.88 -10.04 11.77
C GLU A 208 14.43 -10.22 12.21
N GLN A 209 13.87 -9.27 12.98
CA GLN A 209 12.46 -9.29 13.37
C GLN A 209 11.54 -9.18 12.15
N LYS A 210 11.86 -8.27 11.22
CA LYS A 210 11.11 -8.11 9.95
C LYS A 210 11.17 -9.39 9.11
N LEU A 211 12.32 -10.06 9.04
CA LEU A 211 12.47 -11.36 8.38
C LEU A 211 11.63 -12.44 9.06
N GLY A 212 11.60 -12.48 10.39
CA GLY A 212 10.73 -13.38 11.16
C GLY A 212 9.26 -13.21 10.82
N MET A 213 8.77 -11.96 10.74
CA MET A 213 7.40 -11.67 10.33
C MET A 213 7.11 -12.12 8.89
N LEU A 214 8.03 -11.88 7.95
CA LEU A 214 7.89 -12.33 6.57
C LEU A 214 7.83 -13.86 6.46
N LYS A 215 8.65 -14.58 7.22
CA LYS A 215 8.61 -16.05 7.29
C LYS A 215 7.30 -16.57 7.87
N TRP A 216 6.81 -15.96 8.94
CA TRP A 216 5.51 -16.30 9.50
C TRP A 216 4.38 -16.08 8.49
N ILE A 217 4.39 -14.96 7.75
CA ILE A 217 3.43 -14.69 6.66
C ILE A 217 3.53 -15.77 5.58
N GLN A 218 4.74 -16.13 5.17
CA GLN A 218 4.99 -17.19 4.19
C GLN A 218 4.38 -18.53 4.62
N GLU A 219 4.66 -18.96 5.85
CA GLU A 219 4.15 -20.21 6.42
C GLU A 219 2.62 -20.18 6.54
N MET A 220 2.05 -19.06 6.97
CA MET A 220 0.61 -18.87 7.07
C MET A 220 -0.06 -19.07 5.71
N PHE A 221 0.44 -18.43 4.65
CA PHE A 221 -0.15 -18.60 3.32
C PHE A 221 0.02 -20.00 2.77
N ASN A 222 1.22 -20.60 2.86
CA ASN A 222 1.42 -21.98 2.38
C ASN A 222 0.52 -22.99 3.10
N LYS A 223 0.17 -22.73 4.37
CA LYS A 223 -0.68 -23.62 5.16
C LYS A 223 -2.18 -23.44 4.90
N HIS A 224 -2.61 -22.20 4.65
CA HIS A 224 -4.03 -21.84 4.66
C HIS A 224 -4.63 -21.55 3.28
N VAL A 225 -3.80 -21.33 2.24
CA VAL A 225 -4.30 -21.17 0.87
C VAL A 225 -4.53 -22.53 0.23
N THR A 226 -5.76 -22.76 -0.22
CA THR A 226 -6.20 -23.98 -0.90
C THR A 226 -6.92 -23.61 -2.21
N PRO A 227 -7.09 -24.55 -3.16
CA PRO A 227 -7.82 -24.28 -4.39
C PRO A 227 -9.24 -23.72 -4.17
N GLU A 228 -9.90 -24.12 -3.08
CA GLU A 228 -11.27 -23.70 -2.75
C GLU A 228 -11.35 -22.25 -2.25
N ASN A 229 -10.28 -21.70 -1.68
CA ASN A 229 -10.27 -20.34 -1.15
C ASN A 229 -9.32 -19.38 -1.90
N ALA A 230 -8.61 -19.87 -2.92
CA ALA A 230 -7.65 -19.11 -3.71
C ALA A 230 -8.25 -17.85 -4.34
N GLU A 231 -9.52 -17.90 -4.77
CA GLU A 231 -10.22 -16.77 -5.38
C GLU A 231 -10.44 -15.59 -4.42
N TYR A 232 -10.45 -15.87 -3.12
CA TYR A 232 -10.65 -14.85 -2.10
C TYR A 232 -9.34 -14.15 -1.75
N ILE A 233 -8.18 -14.73 -2.07
CA ILE A 233 -6.87 -14.24 -1.64
C ILE A 233 -6.45 -13.07 -2.53
N HIS A 234 -6.63 -11.86 -2.02
CA HIS A 234 -6.30 -10.61 -2.73
C HIS A 234 -4.84 -10.17 -2.50
N PHE A 235 -3.88 -11.04 -2.82
CA PHE A 235 -2.48 -10.62 -2.95
C PHE A 235 -2.12 -10.40 -4.40
N ASP A 236 -1.19 -9.48 -4.66
CA ASP A 236 -0.43 -9.49 -5.91
C ASP A 236 0.32 -10.84 -5.92
N THR A 237 -0.21 -11.81 -6.67
CA THR A 237 0.42 -13.11 -6.94
C THR A 237 1.22 -13.08 -8.24
N GLY A 238 1.48 -11.88 -8.78
CA GLY A 238 2.27 -11.67 -10.00
C GLY A 238 1.44 -11.76 -11.27
N ASN A 239 0.25 -11.14 -11.29
CA ASN A 239 -0.56 -11.06 -12.49
C ASN A 239 0.20 -10.23 -13.54
N PRO A 240 0.24 -10.63 -14.82
CA PRO A 240 0.94 -9.88 -15.86
C PRO A 240 0.55 -8.40 -16.03
N ILE A 241 -0.57 -7.95 -15.46
CA ILE A 241 -0.98 -6.54 -15.45
C ILE A 241 -0.10 -5.72 -14.47
N ASP A 242 0.46 -6.36 -13.43
CA ASP A 242 1.24 -5.70 -12.37
C ASP A 242 2.58 -5.13 -12.85
N PHE A 243 3.07 -5.56 -14.03
CA PHE A 243 4.33 -5.11 -14.65
C PHE A 243 4.30 -3.63 -15.08
N GLN A 244 3.11 -3.03 -15.20
CA GLN A 244 2.94 -1.65 -15.68
C GLN A 244 2.90 -0.61 -14.58
N GLU A 245 2.80 -1.00 -13.31
CA GLU A 245 2.71 -0.02 -12.22
C GLU A 245 4.07 0.40 -11.71
N ARG A 246 4.23 1.69 -11.41
CA ARG A 246 5.36 2.26 -10.68
C ARG A 246 4.85 2.97 -9.45
N ILE A 247 5.35 2.54 -8.30
CA ILE A 247 4.86 2.97 -7.00
C ILE A 247 6.01 3.56 -6.21
N PHE A 248 5.85 4.82 -5.83
CA PHE A 248 6.84 5.55 -5.03
C PHE A 248 6.18 6.08 -3.77
N SER A 249 6.95 6.19 -2.70
CA SER A 249 6.49 6.79 -1.44
C SER A 249 7.21 8.12 -1.21
N TYR A 250 6.49 9.13 -0.77
CA TYR A 250 7.03 10.41 -0.34
C TYR A 250 6.87 10.54 1.18
N ARG A 251 7.94 10.95 1.88
CA ARG A 251 7.90 11.29 3.30
C ARG A 251 8.94 12.36 3.61
N ASN A 252 8.52 13.46 4.23
CA ASN A 252 9.41 14.51 4.76
C ASN A 252 10.47 15.02 3.75
N GLY A 253 10.08 15.26 2.50
CA GLY A 253 10.98 15.78 1.46
C GLY A 253 11.81 14.75 0.72
N GLU A 254 11.62 13.46 0.99
CA GLU A 254 12.36 12.38 0.34
C GLU A 254 11.41 11.39 -0.35
N PHE A 255 11.92 10.80 -1.44
CA PHE A 255 11.23 9.76 -2.21
C PHE A 255 11.86 8.39 -1.96
N TYR A 256 11.03 7.36 -1.97
CA TYR A 256 11.40 5.98 -1.68
C TYR A 256 10.73 5.04 -2.68
N HIS A 257 11.46 4.03 -3.13
CA HIS A 257 10.90 2.95 -3.92
C HIS A 257 10.42 1.82 -3.00
N ALA A 258 9.20 1.32 -3.20
CA ALA A 258 8.65 0.21 -2.42
C ALA A 258 8.71 -1.10 -3.23
N PRO A 259 9.53 -2.09 -2.84
CA PRO A 259 9.47 -3.41 -3.45
C PRO A 259 8.11 -4.07 -3.14
N LYS A 260 7.57 -4.85 -4.07
CA LYS A 260 6.27 -5.53 -3.92
C LYS A 260 6.47 -6.92 -3.32
N VAL A 261 6.72 -7.03 -2.02
CA VAL A 261 6.84 -8.30 -1.28
C VAL A 261 5.47 -8.66 -0.72
N TYR A 262 4.76 -9.62 -1.32
CA TYR A 262 3.31 -9.83 -1.14
C TYR A 262 2.46 -8.67 -1.66
N ASP A 263 2.64 -7.50 -1.06
CA ASP A 263 2.11 -6.20 -1.46
C ASP A 263 3.24 -5.14 -1.32
N GLU A 264 2.93 -3.86 -1.39
CA GLU A 264 3.87 -2.76 -1.22
C GLU A 264 4.58 -2.81 0.14
N TYR A 265 5.90 -3.03 0.11
CA TYR A 265 6.76 -2.94 1.29
C TYR A 265 7.23 -1.49 1.47
N ILE A 266 6.45 -0.70 2.20
CA ILE A 266 6.75 0.72 2.41
C ILE A 266 7.74 0.86 3.56
N ALA A 267 9.00 1.12 3.22
CA ALA A 267 10.07 1.35 4.17
C ALA A 267 10.82 2.63 3.85
N PHE A 268 11.25 3.32 4.90
CA PHE A 268 11.96 4.59 4.81
C PHE A 268 13.42 4.43 5.25
N ASP A 269 14.04 3.36 4.79
CA ASP A 269 15.45 3.07 4.99
C ASP A 269 16.25 3.69 3.83
N PRO A 270 17.48 4.20 4.07
CA PRO A 270 18.33 4.75 3.02
C PRO A 270 18.54 3.84 1.80
N GLU A 271 18.45 2.51 1.96
CA GLU A 271 18.57 1.56 0.85
C GLU A 271 17.50 1.79 -0.23
N PHE A 272 16.28 2.16 0.18
CA PHE A 272 15.12 2.39 -0.69
C PHE A 272 14.98 3.84 -1.17
N ARG A 273 15.77 4.76 -0.59
CA ARG A 273 15.68 6.19 -0.90
C ARG A 273 16.18 6.47 -2.32
N ILE A 274 15.36 7.18 -3.09
CA ILE A 274 15.69 7.64 -4.43
C ILE A 274 16.49 8.95 -4.28
N PRO A 275 17.73 9.03 -4.78
CA PRO A 275 18.56 10.23 -4.65
C PRO A 275 18.12 11.30 -5.66
N VAL A 276 17.01 11.98 -5.36
CA VAL A 276 16.42 13.02 -6.20
C VAL A 276 17.09 14.37 -5.92
N THR A 277 17.63 14.98 -6.97
CA THR A 277 18.27 16.31 -6.93
C THR A 277 17.58 17.28 -7.87
N GLU A 278 17.26 16.84 -9.08
CA GLU A 278 16.66 17.65 -10.14
C GLU A 278 15.13 17.52 -10.18
N TRP A 279 14.54 16.57 -9.44
CA TRP A 279 13.09 16.35 -9.38
C TRP A 279 12.50 16.04 -10.76
N ASN A 280 13.10 15.08 -11.45
CA ASN A 280 12.62 14.58 -12.73
C ASN A 280 12.47 13.06 -12.74
N ALA A 281 11.70 12.53 -13.69
CA ALA A 281 11.41 11.11 -13.82
C ALA A 281 12.65 10.26 -14.13
N GLU A 282 13.68 10.84 -14.76
CA GLU A 282 14.92 10.10 -15.10
C GLU A 282 15.67 9.62 -13.86
N GLU A 283 15.68 10.41 -12.78
CA GLU A 283 16.33 10.01 -11.52
C GLU A 283 15.66 8.77 -10.91
N PHE A 284 14.33 8.65 -11.03
CA PHE A 284 13.56 7.50 -10.57
C PHE A 284 13.82 6.28 -11.47
N GLU A 285 13.75 6.46 -12.79
CA GLU A 285 14.05 5.41 -13.78
C GLU A 285 15.46 4.85 -13.62
N GLN A 286 16.44 5.73 -13.44
CA GLN A 286 17.84 5.34 -13.26
C GLN A 286 18.04 4.58 -11.94
N PHE A 287 17.38 5.01 -10.86
CA PHE A 287 17.40 4.27 -9.60
C PHE A 287 16.85 2.86 -9.78
N GLU A 288 15.66 2.72 -10.37
CA GLU A 288 15.04 1.43 -10.61
C GLU A 288 15.87 0.53 -11.52
N MET A 289 16.40 1.08 -12.63
CA MET A 289 17.25 0.35 -13.57
C MET A 289 18.52 -0.15 -12.87
N ASN A 290 19.16 0.69 -12.04
CA ASN A 290 20.33 0.28 -11.27
C ASN A 290 20.01 -0.88 -10.33
N LYS A 291 18.89 -0.81 -9.60
CA LYS A 291 18.46 -1.92 -8.73
C LYS A 291 18.16 -3.17 -9.56
N LEU A 292 17.47 -3.05 -10.70
CA LEU A 292 17.16 -4.16 -11.59
C LEU A 292 18.41 -4.87 -12.11
N VAL A 293 19.38 -4.12 -12.63
CA VAL A 293 20.65 -4.67 -13.14
C VAL A 293 21.41 -5.40 -12.03
N ASN A 294 21.50 -4.80 -10.84
CA ASN A 294 22.17 -5.42 -9.69
C ASN A 294 21.49 -6.74 -9.28
N GLN A 295 20.16 -6.83 -9.32
CA GLN A 295 19.46 -8.08 -9.03
C GLN A 295 19.87 -9.21 -9.97
N TYR A 296 19.90 -8.97 -11.28
CA TYR A 296 20.30 -9.99 -12.25
C TYR A 296 21.75 -10.46 -12.06
N GLN A 297 22.65 -9.59 -11.60
CA GLN A 297 24.03 -9.98 -11.30
C GLN A 297 24.14 -10.90 -10.09
N HIS A 298 23.22 -10.81 -9.12
CA HIS A 298 23.26 -11.56 -7.87
C HIS A 298 22.26 -12.72 -7.78
N ILE A 299 21.32 -12.83 -8.74
CA ILE A 299 20.26 -13.84 -8.71
C ILE A 299 20.77 -15.28 -8.74
N HIS A 300 21.95 -15.52 -9.34
CA HIS A 300 22.56 -16.85 -9.48
C HIS A 300 22.88 -17.54 -8.14
N ASN A 301 23.06 -16.76 -7.07
CA ASN A 301 23.35 -17.30 -5.74
C ASN A 301 22.09 -17.52 -4.89
N LYS A 302 20.90 -17.34 -5.47
CA LYS A 302 19.61 -17.42 -4.78
C LYS A 302 18.75 -18.56 -5.35
N PRO A 303 17.75 -19.08 -4.60
CA PRO A 303 16.78 -20.05 -5.10
C PRO A 303 16.06 -19.60 -6.37
N CYS A 304 16.02 -18.28 -6.62
CA CYS A 304 15.46 -17.66 -7.80
C CYS A 304 16.13 -18.10 -9.11
N ALA A 305 17.42 -18.49 -9.11
CA ALA A 305 18.17 -18.77 -10.34
C ALA A 305 17.53 -19.83 -11.25
N THR A 306 16.80 -20.78 -10.67
CA THR A 306 16.11 -21.87 -11.38
C THR A 306 14.60 -21.85 -11.17
N CYS A 307 14.05 -20.77 -10.59
CA CYS A 307 12.63 -20.67 -10.27
C CYS A 307 11.82 -20.14 -11.46
N VAL A 308 10.67 -20.74 -11.74
CA VAL A 308 9.76 -20.30 -12.82
C VAL A 308 9.21 -18.89 -12.58
N TYR A 309 9.08 -18.48 -11.30
CA TYR A 309 8.61 -17.16 -10.88
C TYR A 309 9.71 -16.10 -10.84
N ALA A 310 10.94 -16.42 -11.22
CA ALA A 310 12.06 -15.49 -11.13
C ALA A 310 11.85 -14.18 -11.91
N PRO A 311 11.31 -14.17 -13.14
CA PRO A 311 11.03 -12.92 -13.85
C PRO A 311 10.07 -12.00 -13.07
N THR A 312 8.94 -12.54 -12.62
CA THR A 312 7.96 -11.83 -11.81
C THR A 312 8.55 -11.30 -10.49
N CYS A 313 9.29 -12.15 -9.77
CA CYS A 313 9.96 -11.76 -8.52
C CYS A 313 11.00 -10.66 -8.75
N THR A 314 11.70 -10.69 -9.88
CA THR A 314 12.73 -9.69 -10.22
C THR A 314 12.10 -8.34 -10.53
N ASP A 315 10.97 -8.34 -11.25
CA ASP A 315 10.24 -7.10 -11.51
C ASP A 315 9.72 -6.47 -10.21
N ARG A 316 9.15 -7.28 -9.31
CA ARG A 316 8.72 -6.88 -7.97
C ARG A 316 9.85 -6.55 -6.99
N ARG A 317 11.09 -6.65 -7.46
CA ARG A 317 12.31 -6.36 -6.73
C ARG A 317 12.59 -7.27 -5.51
N ILE A 318 12.07 -8.49 -5.53
CA ILE A 318 12.24 -9.47 -4.44
C ILE A 318 13.71 -9.86 -4.22
N PRO A 319 14.51 -10.21 -5.25
CA PRO A 319 15.93 -10.53 -5.02
C PRO A 319 16.73 -9.42 -4.34
N TRP A 320 16.51 -8.16 -4.72
CA TRP A 320 17.14 -7.01 -4.07
C TRP A 320 16.68 -6.88 -2.62
N PHE A 321 15.38 -7.03 -2.38
CA PHE A 321 14.85 -7.03 -1.02
C PHE A 321 15.43 -8.16 -0.15
N MET A 322 15.66 -9.35 -0.72
CA MET A 322 16.33 -10.47 -0.04
C MET A 322 17.76 -10.11 0.39
N ASP A 323 18.52 -9.41 -0.45
CA ASP A 323 19.85 -8.90 -0.09
C ASP A 323 19.76 -7.86 1.03
N TYR A 324 18.81 -6.93 0.93
CA TYR A 324 18.57 -5.92 1.96
C TYR A 324 18.23 -6.54 3.32
N ILE A 325 17.32 -7.52 3.36
CA ILE A 325 16.89 -8.17 4.61
C ILE A 325 17.90 -9.21 5.11
N GLY A 326 18.88 -9.59 4.28
CA GLY A 326 19.97 -10.49 4.64
C GLY A 326 19.59 -11.97 4.60
N THR A 327 18.78 -12.39 3.61
CA THR A 327 18.37 -13.79 3.44
C THR A 327 18.70 -14.35 2.06
N ASN A 328 19.01 -15.65 2.03
CA ASN A 328 19.07 -16.44 0.79
C ASN A 328 17.91 -17.43 0.68
N GLU A 329 17.03 -17.48 1.66
CA GLU A 329 15.81 -18.28 1.60
C GLU A 329 14.72 -17.56 0.80
N CYS A 330 13.90 -18.30 0.07
CA CYS A 330 12.78 -17.73 -0.66
C CYS A 330 11.82 -17.04 0.32
N LEU A 331 11.39 -15.80 0.01
CA LEU A 331 10.41 -15.06 0.80
C LEU A 331 8.97 -15.24 0.31
N MET A 332 8.77 -15.84 -0.86
CA MET A 332 7.43 -15.99 -1.46
C MET A 332 6.78 -17.31 -1.02
N PRO A 333 5.45 -17.32 -0.77
CA PRO A 333 4.72 -18.53 -0.38
C PRO A 333 4.48 -19.38 -1.63
N LYS A 334 5.49 -20.19 -1.99
CA LYS A 334 5.52 -20.87 -3.28
C LYS A 334 4.34 -21.82 -3.48
N ASP A 335 3.94 -22.55 -2.44
CA ASP A 335 2.82 -23.50 -2.53
C ASP A 335 1.51 -22.75 -2.77
N ALA A 336 1.30 -21.60 -2.10
CA ALA A 336 0.15 -20.74 -2.35
C ALA A 336 0.18 -20.14 -3.77
N PHE A 337 1.36 -19.75 -4.27
CA PHE A 337 1.53 -19.26 -5.64
C PHE A 337 1.20 -20.34 -6.68
N ASP A 338 1.64 -21.58 -6.44
CA ASP A 338 1.35 -22.73 -7.29
C ASP A 338 -0.17 -23.04 -7.28
N VAL A 339 -0.85 -22.89 -6.13
CA VAL A 339 -2.32 -23.05 -6.04
C VAL A 339 -3.08 -21.96 -6.82
N VAL A 340 -2.71 -20.69 -6.64
CA VAL A 340 -3.39 -19.56 -7.29
C VAL A 340 -3.13 -19.53 -8.80
N ASN A 341 -1.91 -19.84 -9.23
CA ASN A 341 -1.51 -19.77 -10.64
C ASN A 341 -1.59 -21.10 -11.39
N GLY A 342 -1.64 -22.24 -10.68
CA GLY A 342 -1.67 -23.59 -11.26
C GLY A 342 -3.05 -24.05 -11.75
N GLY A 343 -4.07 -23.18 -11.63
CA GLY A 343 -5.38 -23.36 -12.26
C GLY A 343 -5.45 -22.89 -13.73
N ALA A 344 -4.32 -22.49 -14.34
CA ALA A 344 -4.22 -22.08 -15.74
C ALA A 344 -3.91 -23.25 -16.69
#